data_AF-A0A1X7NJ31-F1
#
_entry.id   AF-A0A1X7NJ31-F1
#
_cell.length_a   1.000
_cell.length_b   1.000
_cell.length_c   1.000
_cell.angle_alpha   90.00
_cell.angle_beta   90.00
_cell.angle_gamma   90.00
#
_symmetry.space_group_name_H-M   'P 1'
#
loop_
_entity.id
_entity.type
_entity.pdbx_description
1 polymer ?
#
loop_
_entity_poly.entity_id
_entity_poly.type
_entity_poly.pdbx_seq_one_letter_code
_entity_poly.pdbx_strand_id
1 'polypeptide(L)'
;MPHSFTPASGLPAISPTRGEITRAAGAANLPPRGGDGRQARGGRDRARDREIEQPPAQSAWILSLAVLSLLLFPTAAFAHASDRGYVLLLPTGHYIAGGALAVAASFAVLWLVPAGALGRLAEPRLVLASRLPDLRAITSWISLAALALLVAAGWLGSRDPLSNPLPLVVWTLFWIGLTMLTGLVGNLFDWLDPWRGAAQLLGREKDAAPAWLDRLGYAPAIAQFAAFAWFELVYPAPDDPARLAWAVSIYYLVNLAGVLTLGYAAWTQRCEPFSVFFRIVSKLAVLERRAGTLALCLPGGKLAQAGPLPVSGVLFLLLALGSVSFDGLMRTFAWLGAIGVNPLEFPGRSAVMVENTAGLVVVPALLAAAFFAAVWAGERLSGQPVSLARAAGTLIWSIAPITLAYHVAHYLIALLVNGQYALAAISDPFSRGWNLFGTADNYISAGLVMGPGAAWVLWNLQAGAIVAGHVLAVVLAHMLAERLHADRAAAVRSQVPLTLLMIAYTVFGLWLLSTPTGA
;
A
#
# COMPACT_ATOMS: atom_id res chain seq x y z
N MET A 1 -41.41 -2.81 47.03
CA MET A 1 -42.35 -3.86 46.60
C MET A 1 -42.62 -3.68 45.12
N PRO A 2 -42.38 -4.71 44.29
CA PRO A 2 -42.46 -4.64 42.83
C PRO A 2 -43.84 -5.06 42.34
N HIS A 3 -44.31 -4.47 41.23
CA HIS A 3 -45.42 -5.02 40.45
C HIS A 3 -44.90 -5.52 39.11
N SER A 4 -44.84 -6.83 39.02
CA SER A 4 -44.68 -7.68 37.85
C SER A 4 -46.00 -7.80 37.08
N PHE A 5 -45.98 -7.74 35.75
CA PHE A 5 -46.95 -8.46 34.91
C PHE A 5 -46.40 -8.75 33.50
N THR A 6 -46.31 -10.04 33.19
CA THR A 6 -46.26 -10.70 31.88
C THR A 6 -46.96 -12.05 32.06
N PRO A 7 -47.41 -12.78 31.02
CA PRO A 7 -47.76 -12.41 29.64
C PRO A 7 -49.14 -12.99 29.23
N ALA A 8 -49.62 -12.72 28.00
CA ALA A 8 -50.70 -13.49 27.38
C ALA A 8 -50.26 -14.02 26.02
N SER A 9 -50.27 -15.35 25.93
CA SER A 9 -50.07 -16.26 24.80
C SER A 9 -51.21 -16.23 23.79
N GLY A 10 -50.92 -16.51 22.51
CA GLY A 10 -51.94 -16.83 21.52
C GLY A 10 -51.40 -17.11 20.12
N LEU A 11 -50.82 -18.29 19.90
CA LEU A 11 -50.72 -18.90 18.57
C LEU A 11 -52.11 -19.42 18.14
N PRO A 12 -52.34 -19.55 16.82
CA PRO A 12 -52.92 -20.80 16.33
C PRO A 12 -52.09 -21.43 15.22
N ALA A 13 -52.09 -22.77 15.22
CA ALA A 13 -51.43 -23.63 14.25
C ALA A 13 -52.46 -24.54 13.53
N ILE A 14 -52.05 -25.05 12.36
CA ILE A 14 -52.47 -26.30 11.65
C ILE A 14 -53.54 -26.18 10.52
N SER A 15 -53.07 -26.20 9.25
CA SER A 15 -53.25 -27.19 8.12
C SER A 15 -54.63 -27.85 7.80
N PRO A 16 -54.86 -28.60 6.67
CA PRO A 16 -54.36 -28.62 5.27
C PRO A 16 -55.45 -28.78 4.14
N THR A 17 -55.05 -28.61 2.87
CA THR A 17 -55.48 -29.31 1.60
C THR A 17 -56.92 -29.27 1.02
N ARG A 18 -57.03 -28.79 -0.25
CA ARG A 18 -57.69 -29.36 -1.49
C ARG A 18 -57.86 -28.20 -2.52
N GLY A 19 -57.74 -28.30 -3.84
CA GLY A 19 -57.51 -29.36 -4.82
C GLY A 19 -57.96 -28.85 -6.22
N GLU A 20 -57.18 -29.20 -7.26
CA GLU A 20 -57.52 -29.36 -8.70
C GLU A 20 -57.80 -28.13 -9.62
N ILE A 21 -56.97 -27.88 -10.66
CA ILE A 21 -56.91 -28.40 -12.07
C ILE A 21 -57.84 -27.64 -13.06
N THR A 22 -57.24 -27.03 -14.10
CA THR A 22 -57.69 -27.19 -15.51
C THR A 22 -56.65 -26.68 -16.53
N ARG A 23 -56.42 -27.49 -17.57
CA ARG A 23 -55.62 -27.23 -18.78
C ARG A 23 -56.45 -26.49 -19.84
N ALA A 24 -55.79 -25.79 -20.78
CA ALA A 24 -56.10 -25.90 -22.21
C ALA A 24 -54.98 -25.29 -23.09
N ALA A 25 -54.65 -26.00 -24.17
CA ALA A 25 -53.73 -25.63 -25.24
C ALA A 25 -54.51 -25.02 -26.43
N GLY A 26 -53.83 -24.28 -27.30
CA GLY A 26 -54.40 -23.74 -28.55
C GLY A 26 -53.32 -23.32 -29.54
N ALA A 27 -53.40 -23.84 -30.75
CA ALA A 27 -52.36 -23.87 -31.78
C ALA A 27 -52.42 -22.71 -32.80
N ALA A 28 -51.27 -22.49 -33.44
CA ALA A 28 -50.99 -22.26 -34.87
C ALA A 28 -51.85 -21.30 -35.73
N ASN A 29 -51.15 -20.47 -36.51
CA ASN A 29 -51.56 -20.08 -37.87
C ASN A 29 -50.35 -19.96 -38.82
N LEU A 30 -50.45 -20.66 -39.95
CA LEU A 30 -49.64 -20.65 -41.20
C LEU A 30 -50.05 -19.44 -42.09
N PRO A 31 -49.58 -19.17 -43.35
CA PRO A 31 -48.98 -20.07 -44.38
C PRO A 31 -47.92 -19.37 -45.31
N PRO A 32 -47.70 -19.72 -46.60
CA PRO A 32 -46.80 -20.80 -47.04
C PRO A 32 -45.79 -20.41 -48.15
N ARG A 33 -45.02 -21.44 -48.56
CA ARG A 33 -43.97 -21.51 -49.60
C ARG A 33 -44.42 -21.18 -51.04
N GLY A 34 -43.45 -20.78 -51.86
CA GLY A 34 -43.47 -20.92 -53.33
C GLY A 34 -42.06 -20.74 -53.90
N GLY A 35 -41.55 -21.74 -54.64
CA GLY A 35 -40.20 -21.73 -55.23
C GLY A 35 -40.18 -21.24 -56.67
N ASP A 36 -38.98 -21.02 -57.23
CA ASP A 36 -38.61 -21.47 -58.58
C ASP A 36 -37.13 -21.21 -58.87
N GLY A 37 -36.55 -22.02 -59.77
CA GLY A 37 -35.13 -22.01 -60.11
C GLY A 37 -34.71 -20.99 -61.17
N ARG A 38 -33.39 -20.83 -61.37
CA ARG A 38 -32.66 -20.79 -62.66
C ARG A 38 -31.22 -20.27 -62.51
N GLN A 39 -30.30 -21.07 -63.03
CA GLN A 39 -29.14 -20.75 -63.89
C GLN A 39 -28.38 -19.41 -63.78
N ALA A 40 -27.08 -19.59 -63.56
CA ALA A 40 -25.95 -19.13 -64.39
C ALA A 40 -25.20 -17.81 -64.10
N ARG A 41 -23.88 -17.93 -64.36
CA ARG A 41 -22.83 -16.92 -64.64
C ARG A 41 -22.03 -16.35 -63.47
N GLY A 42 -20.81 -16.88 -63.34
CA GLY A 42 -19.57 -16.17 -63.69
C GLY A 42 -19.30 -14.82 -63.03
N GLY A 43 -18.27 -14.80 -62.19
CA GLY A 43 -17.61 -13.58 -61.73
C GLY A 43 -16.41 -13.91 -60.88
N ARG A 44 -15.22 -13.92 -61.49
CA ARG A 44 -13.96 -13.78 -60.75
C ARG A 44 -13.94 -12.37 -60.19
N ASP A 45 -13.74 -12.20 -58.88
CA ASP A 45 -13.03 -11.03 -58.41
C ASP A 45 -12.30 -11.25 -57.08
N ARG A 46 -11.13 -10.64 -57.03
CA ARG A 46 -10.05 -10.78 -56.05
C ARG A 46 -10.50 -10.30 -54.67
N ALA A 47 -10.48 -11.19 -53.67
CA ALA A 47 -10.53 -10.81 -52.26
C ALA A 47 -9.11 -10.76 -51.70
N ARG A 48 -8.72 -9.59 -51.19
CA ARG A 48 -7.53 -9.35 -50.38
C ARG A 48 -7.70 -10.09 -49.04
N ASP A 49 -6.72 -10.90 -48.68
CA ASP A 49 -6.57 -11.46 -47.34
C ASP A 49 -6.42 -10.31 -46.33
N ARG A 50 -7.43 -10.13 -45.49
CA ARG A 50 -7.30 -9.48 -44.19
C ARG A 50 -7.30 -10.61 -43.16
N GLU A 51 -6.11 -10.99 -42.71
CA GLU A 51 -5.96 -11.80 -41.50
C GLU A 51 -6.61 -11.05 -40.34
N ILE A 52 -7.71 -11.61 -39.83
CA ILE A 52 -8.27 -11.25 -38.54
C ILE A 52 -7.41 -12.01 -37.52
N GLU A 53 -6.43 -11.33 -36.92
CA GLU A 53 -5.69 -11.85 -35.77
C GLU A 53 -6.68 -12.16 -34.65
N GLN A 54 -6.94 -13.45 -34.42
CA GLN A 54 -7.67 -13.90 -33.24
C GLN A 54 -6.75 -13.78 -32.01
N PRO A 55 -7.22 -13.20 -30.90
CA PRO A 55 -6.42 -13.15 -29.67
C PRO A 55 -6.15 -14.58 -29.18
N PRO A 56 -4.97 -14.86 -28.61
CA PRO A 56 -4.61 -16.20 -28.18
C PRO A 56 -5.56 -16.67 -27.08
N ALA A 57 -6.13 -17.88 -27.29
CA ALA A 57 -7.05 -18.57 -26.39
C ALA A 57 -6.55 -18.73 -24.94
N GLN A 58 -5.26 -18.49 -24.69
CA GLN A 58 -4.63 -18.54 -23.37
C GLN A 58 -5.15 -17.47 -22.40
N SER A 59 -5.64 -16.33 -22.90
CA SER A 59 -6.17 -15.24 -22.06
C SER A 59 -7.51 -15.58 -21.39
N ALA A 60 -8.36 -16.38 -22.05
CA ALA A 60 -9.66 -16.77 -21.54
C ALA A 60 -9.57 -17.76 -20.36
N TRP A 61 -8.58 -18.67 -20.38
CA TRP A 61 -8.38 -19.66 -19.32
C TRP A 61 -7.90 -19.05 -18.01
N ILE A 62 -7.06 -18.02 -18.07
CA ILE A 62 -6.56 -17.31 -16.88
C ILE A 62 -7.70 -16.54 -16.19
N LEU A 63 -8.56 -15.88 -16.96
CA LEU A 63 -9.76 -15.20 -16.44
C LEU A 63 -10.74 -16.19 -15.80
N SER A 64 -10.91 -17.37 -16.41
CA SER A 64 -11.81 -18.41 -15.92
C SER A 64 -11.31 -19.04 -14.61
N LEU A 65 -10.00 -19.24 -14.48
CA LEU A 65 -9.35 -19.70 -13.24
C LEU A 65 -9.43 -18.66 -12.11
N ALA A 66 -9.31 -17.36 -12.43
CA ALA A 66 -9.47 -16.28 -11.47
C ALA A 66 -10.92 -16.17 -10.95
N VAL A 67 -11.92 -16.35 -11.83
CA VAL A 67 -13.35 -16.36 -11.45
C VAL A 67 -13.69 -17.59 -10.62
N LEU A 68 -13.16 -18.77 -10.97
CA LEU A 68 -13.41 -20.01 -10.22
C LEU A 68 -12.77 -19.96 -8.82
N SER A 69 -11.59 -19.34 -8.68
CA SER A 69 -10.95 -19.13 -7.39
C SER A 69 -11.67 -18.09 -6.52
N LEU A 70 -12.34 -17.10 -7.13
CA LEU A 70 -13.24 -16.18 -6.43
C LEU A 70 -14.53 -16.85 -5.93
N LEU A 71 -15.06 -17.84 -6.66
CA LEU A 71 -16.28 -18.58 -6.30
C LEU A 71 -16.05 -19.70 -5.26
N LEU A 72 -14.81 -20.12 -5.06
CA LEU A 72 -14.42 -21.15 -4.08
C LEU A 72 -14.03 -20.57 -2.72
N PHE A 73 -14.21 -19.27 -2.49
CA PHE A 73 -14.01 -18.69 -1.17
C PHE A 73 -15.06 -19.22 -0.18
N PRO A 74 -14.65 -19.76 0.99
CA PRO A 74 -15.60 -20.18 2.01
C PRO A 74 -16.38 -18.97 2.53
N THR A 75 -17.71 -19.10 2.63
CA THR A 75 -18.56 -18.11 3.29
C THR A 75 -18.29 -18.16 4.80
N ALA A 76 -17.91 -17.01 5.37
CA ALA A 76 -17.67 -16.91 6.81
C ALA A 76 -18.98 -17.13 7.58
N ALA A 77 -19.00 -18.11 8.48
CA ALA A 77 -20.08 -18.27 9.44
C ALA A 77 -19.96 -17.14 10.48
N PHE A 78 -20.92 -16.21 10.46
CA PHE A 78 -20.96 -15.06 11.36
C PHE A 78 -21.39 -15.49 12.77
N ALA A 79 -20.41 -15.62 13.68
CA ALA A 79 -20.66 -15.68 15.10
C ALA A 79 -20.34 -14.31 15.73
N HIS A 80 -21.24 -13.82 16.60
CA HIS A 80 -21.05 -12.57 17.33
C HIS A 80 -19.89 -12.73 18.33
N ALA A 81 -18.91 -11.82 18.30
CA ALA A 81 -17.85 -11.72 19.28
C ALA A 81 -17.83 -10.31 19.90
N SER A 82 -17.67 -10.26 21.23
CA SER A 82 -17.67 -9.05 22.07
C SER A 82 -16.38 -8.21 21.90
N ASP A 83 -16.47 -6.92 22.23
CA ASP A 83 -15.58 -5.79 21.92
C ASP A 83 -14.16 -5.80 22.52
N ARG A 84 -13.58 -6.95 22.85
CA ARG A 84 -12.16 -7.01 23.27
C ARG A 84 -11.36 -8.04 22.50
N GLY A 85 -10.33 -7.56 21.82
CA GLY A 85 -9.31 -8.39 21.19
C GLY A 85 -8.71 -9.31 22.25
N TYR A 86 -8.68 -10.61 21.96
CA TYR A 86 -8.04 -11.56 22.84
C TYR A 86 -6.55 -11.21 22.94
N VAL A 87 -6.10 -10.86 24.14
CA VAL A 87 -4.67 -10.81 24.46
C VAL A 87 -4.20 -12.25 24.58
N LEU A 88 -3.79 -12.86 23.47
CA LEU A 88 -3.04 -14.11 23.58
C LEU A 88 -1.71 -13.80 24.27
N LEU A 89 -1.40 -14.58 25.31
CA LEU A 89 -0.05 -14.70 25.85
C LEU A 89 0.80 -15.52 24.85
N LEU A 90 1.01 -14.97 23.65
CA LEU A 90 1.90 -15.56 22.67
C LEU A 90 3.32 -15.56 23.24
N PRO A 91 4.15 -16.57 22.92
CA PRO A 91 5.54 -16.64 23.36
C PRO A 91 6.40 -15.66 22.55
N THR A 92 6.12 -14.36 22.65
CA THR A 92 6.70 -13.28 21.83
C THR A 92 8.22 -13.24 21.86
N GLY A 93 8.85 -13.64 22.98
CA GLY A 93 10.30 -13.80 23.09
C GLY A 93 10.89 -14.77 22.06
N HIS A 94 10.21 -15.89 21.76
CA HIS A 94 10.66 -16.84 20.75
C HIS A 94 10.53 -16.27 19.33
N TYR A 95 9.49 -15.47 19.08
CA TYR A 95 9.32 -14.77 17.80
C TYR A 95 10.42 -13.72 17.58
N ILE A 96 10.73 -12.92 18.61
CA ILE A 96 11.80 -11.92 18.55
C ILE A 96 13.16 -12.59 18.30
N ALA A 97 13.49 -13.63 19.09
CA ALA A 97 14.73 -14.37 18.92
C ALA A 97 14.80 -15.08 17.56
N GLY A 98 13.71 -15.75 17.16
CA GLY A 98 13.62 -16.45 15.87
C GLY A 98 13.73 -15.50 14.68
N GLY A 99 13.09 -14.33 14.72
CA GLY A 99 13.21 -13.31 13.70
C GLY A 99 14.63 -12.76 13.58
N ALA A 100 15.27 -12.43 14.72
CA ALA A 100 16.66 -11.99 14.75
C ALA A 100 17.62 -13.04 14.19
N LEU A 101 17.45 -14.31 14.60
CA LEU A 101 18.24 -15.43 14.12
C LEU A 101 18.00 -15.71 12.62
N ALA A 102 16.78 -15.58 12.12
CA ALA A 102 16.48 -15.75 10.71
C ALA A 102 17.21 -14.72 9.84
N VAL A 103 17.20 -13.45 10.26
CA VAL A 103 17.91 -12.37 9.57
C VAL A 103 19.43 -12.60 9.65
N ALA A 104 19.97 -12.95 10.82
CA ALA A 104 21.39 -13.26 10.97
C ALA A 104 21.83 -14.47 10.13
N ALA A 105 21.03 -15.54 10.12
CA ALA A 105 21.28 -16.74 9.32
C ALA A 105 21.20 -16.43 7.82
N SER A 106 20.24 -15.61 7.38
CA SER A 106 20.14 -15.19 5.97
C SER A 106 21.42 -14.48 5.51
N PHE A 107 21.98 -13.61 6.35
CA PHE A 107 23.25 -12.95 6.08
C PHE A 107 24.43 -13.94 6.02
N ALA A 108 24.50 -14.88 6.96
CA ALA A 108 25.55 -15.90 6.98
C ALA A 108 25.48 -16.80 5.73
N VAL A 109 24.28 -17.17 5.27
CA VAL A 109 24.09 -17.95 4.03
C VAL A 109 24.55 -17.16 2.81
N LEU A 110 24.29 -15.84 2.76
CA LEU A 110 24.75 -15.00 1.65
C LEU A 110 26.27 -14.93 1.54
N TRP A 111 27.03 -15.22 2.60
CA TRP A 111 28.48 -15.34 2.50
C TRP A 111 28.93 -16.49 1.61
N LEU A 112 28.08 -17.50 1.37
CA LEU A 112 28.35 -18.63 0.50
C LEU A 112 27.92 -18.37 -0.96
N VAL A 113 27.08 -17.36 -1.20
CA VAL A 113 26.55 -17.06 -2.53
C VAL A 113 27.65 -16.48 -3.43
N PRO A 114 27.86 -16.99 -4.66
CA PRO A 114 28.88 -16.45 -5.57
C PRO A 114 28.64 -14.99 -5.95
N ALA A 115 29.72 -14.24 -6.11
CA ALA A 115 29.62 -12.82 -6.47
C ALA A 115 28.85 -12.61 -7.77
N GLY A 116 27.93 -11.65 -7.77
CA GLY A 116 27.08 -11.34 -8.92
C GLY A 116 26.03 -12.40 -9.26
N ALA A 117 25.89 -13.49 -8.48
CA ALA A 117 24.82 -14.47 -8.69
C ALA A 117 23.43 -13.86 -8.51
N LEU A 118 23.24 -13.05 -7.45
CA LEU A 118 21.98 -12.36 -7.18
C LEU A 118 21.64 -11.34 -8.27
N GLY A 119 22.64 -10.59 -8.76
CA GLY A 119 22.47 -9.65 -9.87
C GLY A 119 21.96 -10.35 -11.13
N ARG A 120 22.59 -11.48 -11.50
CA ARG A 120 22.16 -12.30 -12.66
C ARG A 120 20.78 -12.91 -12.48
N LEU A 121 20.40 -13.32 -11.28
CA LEU A 121 19.04 -13.80 -10.98
C LEU A 121 18.00 -12.68 -11.07
N ALA A 122 18.40 -11.44 -10.79
CA ALA A 122 17.53 -10.26 -10.83
C ALA A 122 17.36 -9.66 -12.24
N GLU A 123 18.11 -10.10 -13.25
CA GLU A 123 18.07 -9.57 -14.62
C GLU A 123 16.89 -10.04 -15.49
N PRO A 124 16.46 -11.32 -15.47
CA PRO A 124 15.40 -11.81 -16.32
C PRO A 124 14.10 -11.01 -16.17
N ARG A 125 13.42 -10.76 -17.29
CA ARG A 125 12.11 -10.13 -17.36
C ARG A 125 11.20 -11.00 -18.22
N LEU A 126 10.11 -11.49 -17.63
CA LEU A 126 9.09 -12.22 -18.38
C LEU A 126 8.06 -11.21 -18.91
N VAL A 127 8.11 -10.92 -20.21
CA VAL A 127 7.18 -9.99 -20.84
C VAL A 127 5.77 -10.59 -20.84
N LEU A 128 4.82 -9.90 -20.21
CA LEU A 128 3.41 -10.30 -20.14
C LEU A 128 2.59 -9.66 -21.26
N ALA A 129 2.82 -8.38 -21.54
CA ALA A 129 2.10 -7.62 -22.54
C ALA A 129 3.01 -6.54 -23.14
N SER A 130 2.77 -6.20 -24.40
CA SER A 130 3.47 -5.13 -25.10
C SER A 130 2.48 -4.17 -25.74
N ARG A 131 2.93 -2.94 -26.03
CA ARG A 131 2.13 -1.87 -26.67
C ARG A 131 0.87 -1.49 -25.89
N LEU A 132 0.93 -1.52 -24.56
CA LEU A 132 -0.18 -1.07 -23.72
C LEU A 132 -0.44 0.43 -23.92
N PRO A 133 -1.71 0.85 -24.10
CA PRO A 133 -2.05 2.25 -24.27
C PRO A 133 -1.69 3.06 -23.02
N ASP A 134 -1.30 4.31 -23.22
CA ASP A 134 -1.09 5.25 -22.14
C ASP A 134 -2.40 6.02 -21.87
N LEU A 135 -3.10 5.62 -20.81
CA LEU A 135 -4.36 6.24 -20.38
C LEU A 135 -4.17 7.15 -19.16
N ARG A 136 -2.92 7.47 -18.78
CA ARG A 136 -2.62 8.17 -17.53
C ARG A 136 -3.23 9.57 -17.46
N ALA A 137 -3.35 10.25 -18.58
CA ALA A 137 -4.03 11.55 -18.63
C ALA A 137 -5.53 11.42 -18.29
N ILE A 138 -6.19 10.38 -18.82
CA ILE A 138 -7.61 10.11 -18.56
C ILE A 138 -7.81 9.72 -17.09
N THR A 139 -6.99 8.79 -16.58
CA THR A 139 -7.07 8.38 -15.18
C THR A 139 -6.73 9.53 -14.24
N SER A 140 -5.84 10.44 -14.62
CA SER A 140 -5.55 11.66 -13.85
C SER A 140 -6.76 12.58 -13.71
N TRP A 141 -7.54 12.80 -14.79
CA TRP A 141 -8.79 13.57 -14.71
C TRP A 141 -9.86 12.87 -13.86
N ILE A 142 -9.96 11.54 -13.95
CA ILE A 142 -10.86 10.75 -13.09
C ILE A 142 -10.45 10.88 -11.62
N SER A 143 -9.16 10.78 -11.32
CA SER A 143 -8.62 10.98 -9.98
C SER A 143 -8.89 12.38 -9.45
N LEU A 144 -8.75 13.41 -10.28
CA LEU A 144 -9.08 14.78 -9.89
C LEU A 144 -10.57 14.93 -9.56
N ALA A 145 -11.46 14.36 -10.38
CA ALA A 145 -12.90 14.37 -10.12
C ALA A 145 -13.24 13.61 -8.83
N ALA A 146 -12.63 12.44 -8.60
CA ALA A 146 -12.80 11.68 -7.37
C ALA A 146 -12.30 12.45 -6.14
N LEU A 147 -11.12 13.08 -6.23
CA LEU A 147 -10.57 13.92 -5.16
C LEU A 147 -11.49 15.10 -4.84
N ALA A 148 -12.02 15.79 -5.85
CA ALA A 148 -12.96 16.89 -5.67
C ALA A 148 -14.27 16.42 -4.99
N LEU A 149 -14.78 15.24 -5.36
CA LEU A 149 -15.95 14.64 -4.72
C LEU A 149 -15.68 14.30 -3.24
N LEU A 150 -14.51 13.72 -2.93
CA LEU A 150 -14.12 13.40 -1.55
C LEU A 150 -13.95 14.65 -0.70
N VAL A 151 -13.33 15.71 -1.23
CA VAL A 151 -13.21 16.99 -0.54
C VAL A 151 -14.60 17.60 -0.28
N ALA A 152 -15.50 17.55 -1.27
CA ALA A 152 -16.88 17.99 -1.10
C ALA A 152 -17.61 17.16 -0.04
N ALA A 153 -17.43 15.83 -0.02
CA ALA A 153 -17.97 14.94 1.00
C ALA A 153 -17.42 15.27 2.40
N GLY A 154 -16.14 15.64 2.52
CA GLY A 154 -15.55 16.06 3.79
C GLY A 154 -16.19 17.33 4.37
N TRP A 155 -16.60 18.28 3.52
CA TRP A 155 -17.27 19.50 3.97
C TRP A 155 -18.78 19.35 4.18
N LEU A 156 -19.45 18.65 3.25
CA LEU A 156 -20.90 18.60 3.12
C LEU A 156 -21.53 17.31 3.66
N GLY A 157 -20.76 16.24 3.83
CA GLY A 157 -21.21 14.95 4.36
C GLY A 157 -21.15 14.87 5.89
N SER A 158 -21.24 13.65 6.43
CA SER A 158 -21.19 13.41 7.88
C SER A 158 -19.90 13.91 8.51
N ARG A 159 -19.98 14.36 9.77
CA ARG A 159 -18.80 14.69 10.61
C ARG A 159 -18.21 13.46 11.30
N ASP A 160 -18.92 12.34 11.29
CA ASP A 160 -18.41 11.07 11.79
C ASP A 160 -17.37 10.50 10.80
N PRO A 161 -16.10 10.29 11.22
CA PRO A 161 -15.05 9.77 10.34
C PRO A 161 -15.33 8.39 9.75
N LEU A 162 -16.12 7.55 10.42
CA LEU A 162 -16.45 6.20 9.97
C LEU A 162 -17.59 6.16 8.95
N SER A 163 -18.39 7.22 8.90
CA SER A 163 -19.48 7.39 7.92
C SER A 163 -19.09 8.30 6.74
N ASN A 164 -18.00 9.05 6.86
CA ASN A 164 -17.51 9.95 5.80
C ASN A 164 -16.43 9.25 4.95
N PRO A 165 -16.53 9.27 3.61
CA PRO A 165 -15.56 8.59 2.76
C PRO A 165 -14.17 9.24 2.77
N LEU A 166 -14.03 10.55 3.07
CA LEU A 166 -12.76 11.24 2.92
C LEU A 166 -11.67 10.70 3.87
N PRO A 167 -11.86 10.61 5.21
CA PRO A 167 -10.86 10.03 6.11
C PRO A 167 -10.53 8.57 5.76
N LEU A 168 -11.55 7.78 5.44
CA LEU A 168 -11.39 6.37 5.11
C LEU A 168 -10.58 6.19 3.81
N VAL A 169 -10.86 6.97 2.77
CA VAL A 169 -10.10 6.90 1.53
C VAL A 169 -8.67 7.40 1.73
N VAL A 170 -8.46 8.53 2.41
CA VAL A 170 -7.10 9.09 2.57
C VAL A 170 -6.22 8.21 3.46
N TRP A 171 -6.71 7.83 4.64
CA TRP A 171 -5.90 7.08 5.60
C TRP A 171 -5.88 5.58 5.29
N THR A 172 -7.03 5.00 4.93
CA THR A 172 -7.12 3.53 4.79
C THR A 172 -6.84 3.09 3.36
N LEU A 173 -7.48 3.65 2.35
CA LEU A 173 -7.32 3.15 0.98
C LEU A 173 -6.06 3.70 0.32
N PHE A 174 -5.77 4.98 0.49
CA PHE A 174 -4.64 5.67 -0.13
C PHE A 174 -3.36 5.46 0.67
N TRP A 175 -3.28 5.89 1.93
CA TRP A 175 -2.03 5.78 2.67
C TRP A 175 -1.67 4.32 2.97
N ILE A 176 -2.63 3.52 3.44
CA ILE A 176 -2.38 2.11 3.77
C ILE A 176 -2.47 1.22 2.52
N GLY A 177 -3.66 1.12 1.92
CA GLY A 177 -3.95 0.17 0.84
C GLY A 177 -3.07 0.37 -0.39
N LEU A 178 -2.96 1.61 -0.89
CA LEU A 178 -2.18 1.90 -2.09
C LEU A 178 -0.68 1.67 -1.87
N THR A 179 -0.17 1.88 -0.65
CA THR A 179 1.24 1.58 -0.31
C THR A 179 1.52 0.10 -0.41
N MET A 180 0.67 -0.74 0.20
CA MET A 180 0.80 -2.19 0.12
C MET A 180 0.69 -2.68 -1.33
N LEU A 181 -0.32 -2.20 -2.08
CA LEU A 181 -0.51 -2.58 -3.48
C LEU A 181 0.62 -2.10 -4.39
N THR A 182 1.15 -0.90 -4.16
CA THR A 182 2.26 -0.34 -4.94
C THR A 182 3.54 -1.15 -4.74
N GLY A 183 3.78 -1.61 -3.50
CA GLY A 183 4.91 -2.48 -3.17
C GLY A 183 4.84 -3.86 -3.84
N LEU A 184 3.64 -4.33 -4.18
CA LEU A 184 3.40 -5.62 -4.83
C LEU A 184 3.33 -5.51 -6.37
N VAL A 185 2.50 -4.59 -6.88
CA VAL A 185 2.04 -4.54 -8.28
C VAL A 185 2.77 -3.46 -9.10
N GLY A 186 3.38 -2.46 -8.48
CA GLY A 186 4.13 -1.41 -9.19
C GLY A 186 3.54 -0.03 -8.98
N ASN A 187 4.03 0.98 -9.70
CA ASN A 187 3.68 2.38 -9.42
C ASN A 187 2.25 2.72 -9.83
N LEU A 188 1.28 2.44 -8.96
CA LEU A 188 -0.13 2.74 -9.16
C LEU A 188 -0.42 4.23 -9.05
N PHE A 189 0.32 4.95 -8.22
CA PHE A 189 0.13 6.39 -8.06
C PHE A 189 0.39 7.18 -9.34
N ASP A 190 1.29 6.71 -10.21
CA ASP A 190 1.53 7.27 -11.55
C ASP A 190 0.33 7.18 -12.51
N TRP A 191 -0.72 6.45 -12.12
CA TRP A 191 -2.03 6.43 -12.79
C TRP A 191 -3.08 7.26 -12.04
N LEU A 192 -2.92 7.37 -10.72
CA LEU A 192 -3.88 8.03 -9.84
C LEU A 192 -3.55 9.50 -9.59
N ASP A 193 -2.43 10.01 -10.11
CA ASP A 193 -2.01 11.38 -9.87
C ASP A 193 -3.06 12.39 -10.39
N PRO A 194 -3.53 13.36 -9.58
CA PRO A 194 -4.60 14.28 -9.98
C PRO A 194 -4.11 15.53 -10.73
N TRP A 195 -2.86 15.56 -11.22
CA TRP A 195 -2.26 16.77 -11.81
C TRP A 195 -1.84 16.62 -13.27
N ARG A 196 -1.46 15.42 -13.72
CA ARG A 196 -0.97 15.16 -15.09
C ARG A 196 -1.93 15.64 -16.15
N GLY A 197 -3.23 15.37 -15.99
CA GLY A 197 -4.26 15.80 -16.95
C GLY A 197 -4.25 17.31 -17.17
N ALA A 198 -4.22 18.09 -16.07
CA ALA A 198 -4.15 19.55 -16.12
C ALA A 198 -2.83 20.04 -16.71
N ALA A 199 -1.70 19.41 -16.35
CA ALA A 199 -0.39 19.76 -16.90
C ALA A 199 -0.31 19.50 -18.42
N GLN A 200 -0.87 18.39 -18.89
CA GLN A 200 -0.90 18.04 -20.31
C GLN A 200 -1.76 19.02 -21.12
N LEU A 201 -2.93 19.40 -20.60
CA LEU A 201 -3.80 20.40 -21.24
C LEU A 201 -3.09 21.74 -21.44
N LEU A 202 -2.20 22.10 -20.52
CA LEU A 202 -1.42 23.34 -20.55
C LEU A 202 -0.05 23.19 -21.22
N GLY A 203 0.26 22.02 -21.80
CA GLY A 203 1.54 21.76 -22.47
C GLY A 203 2.75 21.66 -21.54
N ARG A 204 2.55 21.48 -20.23
CA ARG A 204 3.58 21.50 -19.18
C ARG A 204 4.04 20.12 -18.70
N GLU A 205 3.74 19.07 -19.46
CA GLU A 205 4.03 17.69 -19.05
C GLU A 205 5.54 17.39 -19.05
N LYS A 206 6.27 17.94 -20.03
CA LYS A 206 7.66 17.57 -20.34
C LYS A 206 8.67 18.69 -20.06
N ASP A 207 8.27 19.73 -19.32
CA ASP A 207 9.17 20.84 -19.02
C ASP A 207 10.41 20.35 -18.26
N ALA A 208 11.57 20.87 -18.65
CA ALA A 208 12.83 20.57 -17.99
C ALA A 208 12.87 21.22 -16.60
N ALA A 209 13.40 20.49 -15.63
CA ALA A 209 13.61 21.02 -14.29
C ALA A 209 14.63 22.17 -14.31
N PRO A 210 14.37 23.29 -13.62
CA PRO A 210 15.39 24.32 -13.43
C PRO A 210 16.59 23.78 -12.65
N ALA A 211 17.80 24.21 -13.02
CA ALA A 211 19.05 23.70 -12.42
C ALA A 211 19.16 23.91 -10.90
N TRP A 212 18.49 24.92 -10.32
CA TRP A 212 18.47 25.13 -8.87
C TRP A 212 17.68 24.04 -8.13
N LEU A 213 16.74 23.37 -8.80
CA LEU A 213 15.95 22.29 -8.21
C LEU A 213 16.82 21.06 -7.92
N ASP A 214 17.84 20.82 -8.74
CA ASP A 214 18.81 19.75 -8.49
C ASP A 214 19.62 19.99 -7.21
N ARG A 215 19.86 21.27 -6.83
CA ARG A 215 20.54 21.63 -5.58
C ARG A 215 19.66 21.39 -4.35
N LEU A 216 18.34 21.55 -4.47
CA LEU A 216 17.40 21.25 -3.38
C LEU A 216 17.17 19.76 -3.18
N GLY A 217 17.46 18.94 -4.19
CA GLY A 217 17.26 17.50 -4.13
C GLY A 217 15.81 17.16 -3.80
N TYR A 218 15.60 16.50 -2.66
CA TYR A 218 14.28 16.07 -2.18
C TYR A 218 13.75 16.93 -1.02
N ALA A 219 14.37 18.07 -0.70
CA ALA A 219 13.96 18.90 0.43
C ALA A 219 12.47 19.31 0.42
N PRO A 220 11.85 19.70 -0.72
CA PRO A 220 10.42 20.00 -0.74
C PRO A 220 9.55 18.77 -0.42
N ALA A 221 9.94 17.58 -0.90
CA ALA A 221 9.24 16.34 -0.58
C ALA A 221 9.37 15.97 0.90
N ILE A 222 10.55 16.16 1.49
CA ILE A 222 10.78 15.95 2.94
C ILE A 222 9.86 16.88 3.75
N ALA A 223 9.81 18.17 3.42
CA ALA A 223 8.98 19.13 4.15
C ALA A 223 7.49 18.79 4.06
N GLN A 224 7.00 18.46 2.86
CA GLN A 224 5.59 18.07 2.68
C GLN A 224 5.27 16.74 3.37
N PHE A 225 6.16 15.74 3.29
CA PHE A 225 5.96 14.46 3.96
C PHE A 225 6.01 14.60 5.50
N ALA A 226 6.91 15.44 6.03
CA ALA A 226 6.94 15.74 7.46
C ALA A 226 5.65 16.44 7.93
N ALA A 227 5.11 17.37 7.13
CA ALA A 227 3.83 18.00 7.42
C ALA A 227 2.66 16.98 7.37
N PHE A 228 2.67 16.08 6.40
CA PHE A 228 1.72 14.96 6.32
C PHE A 228 1.79 14.07 7.57
N ALA A 229 2.99 13.59 7.93
CA ALA A 229 3.18 12.74 9.10
C ALA A 229 2.83 13.46 10.41
N TRP A 230 3.11 14.76 10.51
CA TRP A 230 2.70 15.55 11.68
C TRP A 230 1.18 15.69 11.75
N PHE A 231 0.51 15.93 10.63
CA PHE A 231 -0.94 15.99 10.58
C PHE A 231 -1.54 14.64 10.99
N GLU A 232 -1.07 13.53 10.42
CA GLU A 232 -1.55 12.18 10.73
C GLU A 232 -1.33 11.81 12.21
N LEU A 233 -0.12 12.03 12.74
CA LEU A 233 0.30 11.43 14.02
C LEU A 233 0.16 12.38 15.21
N VAL A 234 0.25 13.69 15.01
CA VAL A 234 0.33 14.66 16.12
C VAL A 234 -0.89 15.56 16.20
N TYR A 235 -1.47 15.95 15.06
CA TYR A 235 -2.61 16.85 15.08
C TYR A 235 -3.77 16.27 15.91
N PRO A 236 -4.56 17.08 16.64
CA PRO A 236 -5.56 16.57 17.57
C PRO A 236 -6.70 15.77 16.93
N ALA A 237 -7.08 16.09 15.69
CA ALA A 237 -8.24 15.49 15.03
C ALA A 237 -7.95 15.28 13.52
N PRO A 238 -7.05 14.35 13.16
CA PRO A 238 -6.69 14.08 11.76
C PRO A 238 -7.82 13.42 10.97
N ASP A 239 -8.72 12.72 11.67
CA ASP A 239 -9.84 11.99 11.09
C ASP A 239 -11.10 12.85 10.93
N ASP A 240 -11.12 14.08 11.48
CA ASP A 240 -12.24 15.00 11.29
C ASP A 240 -12.39 15.34 9.80
N PRO A 241 -13.54 15.04 9.16
CA PRO A 241 -13.67 15.18 7.71
C PRO A 241 -13.50 16.61 7.19
N ALA A 242 -13.90 17.63 7.97
CA ALA A 242 -13.79 19.03 7.55
C ALA A 242 -12.34 19.51 7.58
N ARG A 243 -11.63 19.19 8.68
CA ARG A 243 -10.22 19.54 8.87
C ARG A 243 -9.35 18.82 7.84
N LEU A 244 -9.64 17.55 7.58
CA LEU A 244 -8.96 16.78 6.55
C LEU A 244 -9.23 17.32 5.15
N ALA A 245 -10.46 17.73 4.83
CA ALA A 245 -10.79 18.34 3.54
C ALA A 245 -9.97 19.61 3.28
N TRP A 246 -9.76 20.44 4.31
CA TRP A 246 -8.85 21.58 4.21
C TRP A 246 -7.40 21.16 3.98
N ALA A 247 -6.87 20.21 4.75
CA ALA A 247 -5.50 19.73 4.60
C ALA A 247 -5.24 19.16 3.19
N VAL A 248 -6.14 18.32 2.69
CA VAL A 248 -6.09 17.73 1.34
C VAL A 248 -6.20 18.80 0.25
N SER A 249 -7.07 19.80 0.43
CA SER A 249 -7.22 20.90 -0.53
C SER A 249 -5.94 21.76 -0.60
N ILE A 250 -5.37 22.11 0.54
CA ILE A 250 -4.11 22.88 0.62
C ILE A 250 -2.99 22.08 -0.04
N TYR A 251 -2.87 20.80 0.30
CA TYR A 251 -1.90 19.89 -0.30
C TYR A 251 -2.06 19.82 -1.84
N TYR A 252 -3.28 19.67 -2.34
CA TYR A 252 -3.55 19.63 -3.78
C TYR A 252 -3.15 20.93 -4.46
N LEU A 253 -3.53 22.08 -3.90
CA LEU A 253 -3.27 23.41 -4.48
C LEU A 253 -1.78 23.75 -4.50
N VAL A 254 -1.03 23.42 -3.44
CA VAL A 254 0.43 23.62 -3.38
C VAL A 254 1.12 22.81 -4.47
N ASN A 255 0.74 21.54 -4.65
CA ASN A 255 1.34 20.69 -5.66
C ASN A 255 0.90 21.05 -7.08
N LEU A 256 -0.36 21.47 -7.26
CA LEU A 256 -0.82 22.02 -8.54
C LEU A 256 -0.01 23.26 -8.90
N ALA A 257 0.20 24.20 -7.98
CA ALA A 257 1.02 25.38 -8.21
C ALA A 257 2.46 25.01 -8.61
N GLY A 258 3.07 24.03 -7.94
CA GLY A 258 4.38 23.50 -8.31
C GLY A 258 4.42 22.91 -9.71
N VAL A 259 3.43 22.08 -10.07
CA VAL A 259 3.28 21.51 -11.42
C VAL A 259 3.08 22.60 -12.49
N LEU A 260 2.25 23.60 -12.22
CA LEU A 260 1.93 24.68 -13.16
C LEU A 260 3.09 25.67 -13.37
N THR A 261 3.98 25.80 -12.40
CA THR A 261 5.12 26.74 -12.47
C THR A 261 6.39 26.08 -12.98
N LEU A 262 6.73 24.90 -12.45
CA LEU A 262 8.00 24.20 -12.70
C LEU A 262 7.86 23.02 -13.66
N GLY A 263 6.62 22.64 -14.02
CA GLY A 263 6.33 21.51 -14.88
C GLY A 263 6.08 20.21 -14.12
N TYR A 264 5.26 19.35 -14.73
CA TYR A 264 4.83 18.09 -14.12
C TYR A 264 5.99 17.13 -13.84
N ALA A 265 6.84 16.88 -14.85
CA ALA A 265 7.95 15.95 -14.72
C ALA A 265 8.97 16.41 -13.66
N ALA A 266 9.32 17.69 -13.64
CA ALA A 266 10.25 18.25 -12.66
C ALA A 266 9.70 18.15 -11.23
N TRP A 267 8.44 18.52 -11.02
CA TRP A 267 7.82 18.56 -9.70
C TRP A 267 7.62 17.16 -9.10
N THR A 268 7.00 16.24 -9.84
CA THR A 268 6.71 14.86 -9.37
C THR A 268 7.96 13.99 -9.23
N GLN A 269 9.08 14.37 -9.83
CA GLN A 269 10.34 13.65 -9.65
C GLN A 269 11.02 13.93 -8.31
N ARG A 270 10.78 15.08 -7.67
CA ARG A 270 11.59 15.51 -6.53
C ARG A 270 10.83 16.20 -5.40
N CYS A 271 9.71 16.83 -5.70
CA CYS A 271 9.05 17.77 -4.79
C CYS A 271 7.77 17.21 -4.17
N GLU A 272 6.95 16.52 -4.96
CA GLU A 272 5.70 15.93 -4.46
C GLU A 272 6.00 14.62 -3.71
N PRO A 273 5.72 14.53 -2.40
CA PRO A 273 6.18 13.44 -1.53
C PRO A 273 5.66 12.05 -1.92
N PHE A 274 4.40 11.91 -2.31
CA PHE A 274 3.80 10.63 -2.66
C PHE A 274 4.26 10.12 -4.02
N SER A 275 4.46 10.97 -5.02
CA SER A 275 5.12 10.60 -6.27
C SER A 275 6.52 10.03 -6.02
N VAL A 276 7.25 10.64 -5.09
CA VAL A 276 8.58 10.16 -4.68
C VAL A 276 8.48 8.83 -3.94
N PHE A 277 7.63 8.77 -2.91
CA PHE A 277 7.43 7.60 -2.06
C PHE A 277 6.96 6.37 -2.85
N PHE A 278 5.86 6.49 -3.59
CA PHE A 278 5.31 5.38 -4.39
C PHE A 278 6.27 4.95 -5.51
N ARG A 279 7.04 5.87 -6.09
CA ARG A 279 8.08 5.48 -7.06
C ARG A 279 9.19 4.67 -6.41
N ILE A 280 9.64 5.03 -5.21
CA ILE A 280 10.63 4.26 -4.43
C ILE A 280 10.06 2.89 -4.08
N VAL A 281 8.87 2.84 -3.48
CA VAL A 281 8.22 1.58 -3.06
C VAL A 281 7.96 0.65 -4.24
N SER A 282 7.56 1.18 -5.40
CA SER A 282 7.31 0.40 -6.62
C SER A 282 8.54 -0.32 -7.19
N LYS A 283 9.76 0.02 -6.73
CA LYS A 283 10.98 -0.71 -7.09
C LYS A 283 11.03 -2.11 -6.50
N LEU A 284 10.23 -2.39 -5.47
CA LEU A 284 10.09 -3.71 -4.85
C LEU A 284 9.09 -4.61 -5.60
N ALA A 285 8.15 -4.02 -6.33
CA ALA A 285 7.06 -4.74 -6.98
C ALA A 285 7.51 -5.72 -8.05
N VAL A 286 6.72 -6.78 -8.25
CA VAL A 286 6.99 -7.85 -9.22
C VAL A 286 6.67 -7.45 -10.66
N LEU A 287 5.77 -6.48 -10.89
CA LEU A 287 5.49 -6.00 -12.25
C LEU A 287 6.29 -4.73 -12.56
N GLU A 288 6.86 -4.70 -13.75
CA GLU A 288 7.56 -3.55 -14.32
C GLU A 288 6.85 -3.10 -15.59
N ARG A 289 6.48 -1.82 -15.66
CA ARG A 289 6.03 -1.20 -16.92
C ARG A 289 7.09 -0.26 -17.44
N ARG A 290 7.58 -0.50 -18.66
CA ARG A 290 8.58 0.32 -19.34
C ARG A 290 8.24 0.47 -20.82
N ALA A 291 8.09 1.72 -21.28
CA ALA A 291 7.82 2.06 -22.68
C ALA A 291 6.67 1.25 -23.33
N GLY A 292 5.56 1.09 -22.60
CA GLY A 292 4.39 0.33 -23.08
C GLY A 292 4.49 -1.20 -22.94
N THR A 293 5.60 -1.72 -22.45
CA THR A 293 5.78 -3.15 -22.13
C THR A 293 5.57 -3.40 -20.65
N LEU A 294 4.78 -4.42 -20.31
CA LEU A 294 4.59 -4.93 -18.96
C LEU A 294 5.33 -6.26 -18.82
N ALA A 295 6.17 -6.39 -17.81
CA ALA A 295 6.94 -7.60 -17.53
C ALA A 295 6.93 -7.97 -16.05
N LEU A 296 7.07 -9.26 -15.76
CA LEU A 296 7.35 -9.79 -14.42
C LEU A 296 8.85 -9.80 -14.15
N CYS A 297 9.21 -9.48 -12.91
CA CYS A 297 10.56 -9.51 -12.37
C CYS A 297 10.52 -10.00 -10.92
N LEU A 298 11.67 -10.43 -10.40
CA LEU A 298 11.77 -10.79 -8.98
C LEU A 298 11.53 -9.55 -8.09
N PRO A 299 10.95 -9.73 -6.89
CA PRO A 299 10.80 -8.65 -5.92
C PRO A 299 12.14 -7.94 -5.67
N GLY A 300 12.16 -6.62 -5.82
CA GLY A 300 13.39 -5.82 -5.70
C GLY A 300 14.40 -5.97 -6.83
N GLY A 301 14.16 -6.78 -7.85
CA GLY A 301 15.08 -7.00 -8.98
C GLY A 301 15.36 -5.72 -9.78
N LYS A 302 14.45 -4.75 -9.75
CA LYS A 302 14.64 -3.40 -10.34
C LYS A 302 15.76 -2.61 -9.65
N LEU A 303 16.11 -2.97 -8.41
CA LEU A 303 17.16 -2.30 -7.64
C LEU A 303 18.57 -2.74 -8.05
N ALA A 304 18.71 -3.86 -8.77
CA ALA A 304 19.99 -4.29 -9.33
C ALA A 304 20.64 -3.20 -10.21
N GLN A 305 19.82 -2.41 -10.91
CA GLN A 305 20.25 -1.34 -11.80
C GLN A 305 19.92 0.07 -11.25
N ALA A 306 19.45 0.18 -10.01
CA ALA A 306 19.13 1.49 -9.42
C ALA A 306 20.40 2.29 -9.14
N GLY A 307 20.43 3.55 -9.58
CA GLY A 307 21.49 4.49 -9.23
C GLY A 307 21.43 4.91 -7.75
N PRO A 308 22.52 5.47 -7.21
CA PRO A 308 22.53 6.00 -5.85
C PRO A 308 21.56 7.18 -5.72
N LEU A 309 20.84 7.24 -4.61
CA LEU A 309 20.07 8.43 -4.24
C LEU A 309 21.00 9.54 -3.71
N PRO A 310 20.68 10.82 -3.94
CA PRO A 310 21.33 11.92 -3.22
C PRO A 310 20.99 11.83 -1.73
N VAL A 311 21.80 12.48 -0.88
CA VAL A 311 21.62 12.46 0.59
C VAL A 311 20.21 12.87 1.01
N SER A 312 19.60 13.87 0.36
CA SER A 312 18.21 14.24 0.65
C SER A 312 17.22 13.10 0.35
N GLY A 313 17.46 12.28 -0.69
CA GLY A 313 16.64 11.11 -0.99
C GLY A 313 16.82 10.00 0.05
N VAL A 314 18.04 9.87 0.59
CA VAL A 314 18.34 8.98 1.72
C VAL A 314 17.54 9.40 2.95
N LEU A 315 17.60 10.69 3.30
CA LEU A 315 16.86 11.27 4.43
C LEU A 315 15.34 11.14 4.26
N PHE A 316 14.81 11.31 3.05
CA PHE A 316 13.38 11.12 2.78
C PHE A 316 12.92 9.69 3.11
N LEU A 317 13.67 8.67 2.69
CA LEU A 317 13.32 7.28 2.97
C LEU A 317 13.41 6.95 4.46
N LEU A 318 14.44 7.48 5.14
CA LEU A 318 14.61 7.32 6.58
C LEU A 318 13.54 8.07 7.38
N LEU A 319 13.06 9.23 6.90
CA LEU A 319 11.90 9.92 7.45
C LEU A 319 10.63 9.08 7.30
N ALA A 320 10.39 8.49 6.12
CA ALA A 320 9.25 7.62 5.92
C ALA A 320 9.27 6.42 6.88
N LEU A 321 10.38 5.68 6.96
CA LEU A 321 10.52 4.57 7.90
C LEU A 321 10.40 5.02 9.37
N GLY A 322 11.08 6.09 9.75
CA GLY A 322 11.07 6.62 11.10
C GLY A 322 9.70 7.12 11.55
N SER A 323 8.90 7.71 10.65
CA SER A 323 7.54 8.18 10.95
C SER A 323 6.60 7.03 11.30
N VAL A 324 6.59 5.94 10.51
CA VAL A 324 5.74 4.77 10.79
C VAL A 324 6.21 4.07 12.07
N SER A 325 7.53 3.98 12.30
CA SER A 325 8.04 3.44 13.56
C SER A 325 7.73 4.32 14.77
N PHE A 326 7.63 5.63 14.58
CA PHE A 326 7.15 6.52 15.63
C PHE A 326 5.64 6.33 15.88
N ASP A 327 4.81 6.14 14.86
CA ASP A 327 3.37 5.79 15.02
C ASP A 327 3.20 4.54 15.89
N GLY A 328 3.99 3.49 15.64
CA GLY A 328 4.02 2.31 16.49
C GLY A 328 4.49 2.61 17.92
N LEU A 329 5.59 3.35 18.07
CA LEU A 329 6.20 3.64 19.36
C LEU A 329 5.30 4.51 20.25
N MET A 330 4.67 5.55 19.68
CA MET A 330 3.95 6.56 20.45
C MET A 330 2.70 6.03 21.17
N ARG A 331 2.21 4.87 20.74
CA ARG A 331 1.07 4.15 21.34
C ARG A 331 1.48 3.18 22.44
N THR A 332 2.78 2.95 22.63
CA THR A 332 3.26 1.96 23.58
C THR A 332 3.19 2.48 25.02
N PHE A 333 3.01 1.56 25.97
CA PHE A 333 3.12 1.89 27.40
C PHE A 333 4.51 2.47 27.74
N ALA A 334 5.55 2.03 27.03
CA ALA A 334 6.91 2.52 27.22
C ALA A 334 7.04 4.01 26.85
N TRP A 335 6.50 4.43 25.70
CA TRP A 335 6.51 5.83 25.31
C TRP A 335 5.65 6.69 26.23
N LEU A 336 4.40 6.28 26.48
CA LEU A 336 3.47 7.02 27.33
C LEU A 336 4.05 7.20 28.74
N GLY A 337 4.64 6.14 29.32
CA GLY A 337 5.35 6.23 30.59
C GLY A 337 6.57 7.17 30.54
N ALA A 338 7.34 7.15 29.45
CA ALA A 338 8.50 8.04 29.28
C ALA A 338 8.11 9.52 29.21
N ILE A 339 6.93 9.84 28.70
CA ILE A 339 6.39 11.20 28.63
C ILE A 339 5.50 11.56 29.84
N GLY A 340 5.43 10.69 30.86
CA GLY A 340 4.66 10.93 32.09
C GLY A 340 3.15 10.77 31.95
N VAL A 341 2.67 10.12 30.89
CA VAL A 341 1.25 9.85 30.64
C VAL A 341 0.87 8.45 31.12
N ASN A 342 -0.21 8.37 31.90
CA ASN A 342 -0.80 7.09 32.29
C ASN A 342 -1.37 6.38 31.05
N PRO A 343 -0.85 5.20 30.64
CA PRO A 343 -1.31 4.52 29.44
C PRO A 343 -2.77 4.03 29.49
N LEU A 344 -3.33 3.90 30.69
CA LEU A 344 -4.71 3.47 30.91
C LEU A 344 -5.70 4.64 31.01
N GLU A 345 -5.19 5.87 31.04
CA GLU A 345 -5.97 7.10 31.18
C GLU A 345 -5.39 8.16 30.24
N PHE A 346 -5.53 7.92 28.94
CA PHE A 346 -4.96 8.80 27.93
C PHE A 346 -5.67 10.18 27.94
N PRO A 347 -4.95 11.29 28.19
CA PRO A 347 -5.54 12.62 28.36
C PRO A 347 -6.05 13.25 27.04
N GLY A 348 -5.89 12.55 25.92
CA GLY A 348 -6.21 13.03 24.58
C GLY A 348 -4.99 13.57 23.84
N ARG A 349 -5.09 13.63 22.50
CA ARG A 349 -3.97 13.96 21.60
C ARG A 349 -3.41 15.36 21.84
N SER A 350 -4.26 16.33 22.20
CA SER A 350 -3.85 17.72 22.48
C SER A 350 -2.83 17.84 23.63
N ALA A 351 -2.91 16.96 24.62
CA ALA A 351 -2.06 17.02 25.81
C ALA A 351 -0.63 16.50 25.56
N VAL A 352 -0.42 15.77 24.47
CA VAL A 352 0.87 15.12 24.13
C VAL A 352 1.47 15.63 22.82
N MET A 353 0.97 16.76 22.30
CA MET A 353 1.38 17.28 21.00
C MET A 353 2.86 17.66 20.95
N VAL A 354 3.39 18.23 22.03
CA VAL A 354 4.77 18.72 22.07
C VAL A 354 5.73 17.52 22.08
N GLU A 355 5.46 16.56 22.95
CA GLU A 355 6.22 15.33 23.13
C GLU A 355 6.18 14.50 21.84
N ASN A 356 5.01 14.37 21.23
CA ASN A 356 4.88 13.61 19.98
C ASN A 356 5.47 14.35 18.78
N THR A 357 5.45 15.68 18.74
CA THR A 357 6.20 16.45 17.73
C THR A 357 7.70 16.20 17.89
N ALA A 358 8.22 16.22 19.12
CA ALA A 358 9.61 15.94 19.38
C ALA A 358 9.97 14.50 18.98
N GLY A 359 9.14 13.51 19.32
CA GLY A 359 9.31 12.12 18.91
C GLY A 359 9.34 11.93 17.40
N LEU A 360 8.44 12.58 16.67
CA LEU A 360 8.39 12.54 15.19
C LEU A 360 9.64 13.14 14.52
N VAL A 361 10.37 14.02 15.20
CA VAL A 361 11.67 14.55 14.70
C VAL A 361 12.83 13.67 15.15
N VAL A 362 12.87 13.32 16.43
CA VAL A 362 13.98 12.61 17.07
C VAL A 362 14.11 11.19 16.54
N VAL A 363 13.01 10.45 16.39
CA VAL A 363 13.07 9.04 15.97
C VAL A 363 13.65 8.88 14.55
N PRO A 364 13.15 9.60 13.52
CA PRO A 364 13.80 9.59 12.21
C PRO A 364 15.25 10.07 12.22
N ALA A 365 15.58 11.08 13.03
CA ALA A 365 16.95 11.59 13.14
C ALA A 365 17.91 10.56 13.75
N LEU A 366 17.49 9.84 14.80
CA LEU A 366 18.26 8.75 15.40
C LEU A 366 18.45 7.60 14.43
N LEU A 367 17.39 7.22 13.71
CA LEU A 367 17.46 6.20 12.66
C LEU A 367 18.45 6.62 11.55
N ALA A 368 18.41 7.87 11.12
CA ALA A 368 19.33 8.38 10.12
C ALA A 368 20.79 8.38 10.63
N ALA A 369 21.01 8.84 11.86
CA ALA A 369 22.33 8.80 12.48
C ALA A 369 22.87 7.36 12.56
N ALA A 370 22.04 6.40 13.00
CA ALA A 370 22.40 4.99 13.07
C ALA A 370 22.71 4.41 11.68
N PHE A 371 21.91 4.74 10.67
CA PHE A 371 22.16 4.31 9.29
C PHE A 371 23.49 4.87 8.74
N PHE A 372 23.72 6.17 8.85
CA PHE A 372 24.98 6.77 8.38
C PHE A 372 26.19 6.26 9.17
N ALA A 373 26.05 6.04 10.48
CA ALA A 373 27.12 5.45 11.30
C ALA A 373 27.42 4.01 10.87
N ALA A 374 26.40 3.20 10.58
CA ALA A 374 26.57 1.83 10.10
C ALA A 374 27.26 1.80 8.72
N VAL A 375 26.81 2.64 7.78
CA VAL A 375 27.46 2.74 6.46
C VAL A 375 28.90 3.21 6.60
N TRP A 376 29.15 4.26 7.40
CA TRP A 376 30.50 4.76 7.65
C TRP A 376 31.41 3.70 8.26
N ALA A 377 30.95 2.98 9.29
CA ALA A 377 31.70 1.88 9.90
C ALA A 377 31.97 0.77 8.88
N GLY A 378 30.99 0.45 8.03
CA GLY A 378 31.12 -0.49 6.93
C GLY A 378 32.24 -0.12 5.97
N GLU A 379 32.27 1.13 5.52
CA GLU A 379 33.32 1.64 4.64
C GLU A 379 34.71 1.64 5.31
N ARG A 380 34.79 1.77 6.64
CA ARG A 380 36.07 1.60 7.37
C ARG A 380 36.51 0.14 7.43
N LEU A 381 35.57 -0.80 7.56
CA LEU A 381 35.86 -2.23 7.61
C LEU A 381 36.19 -2.83 6.24
N SER A 382 35.73 -2.21 5.15
CA SER A 382 35.99 -2.69 3.78
C SER A 382 37.49 -2.61 3.41
N GLY A 383 38.22 -1.65 3.97
CA GLY A 383 39.61 -1.35 3.62
C GLY A 383 39.79 -0.67 2.25
N GLN A 384 38.70 -0.50 1.49
CA GLN A 384 38.64 0.20 0.21
C GLN A 384 37.45 1.16 0.19
N PRO A 385 37.47 2.21 1.03
CA PRO A 385 36.30 3.05 1.24
C PRO A 385 35.92 3.81 -0.03
N VAL A 386 34.62 3.81 -0.36
CA VAL A 386 34.05 4.75 -1.32
C VAL A 386 33.51 5.99 -0.57
N SER A 387 33.14 7.04 -1.32
CA SER A 387 32.54 8.23 -0.70
C SER A 387 31.26 7.85 0.06
N LEU A 388 31.11 8.34 1.31
CA LEU A 388 29.96 8.05 2.17
C LEU A 388 28.63 8.35 1.49
N ALA A 389 28.52 9.45 0.74
CA ALA A 389 27.32 9.82 0.00
C ALA A 389 26.92 8.76 -1.05
N ARG A 390 27.91 8.20 -1.78
CA ARG A 390 27.68 7.13 -2.76
C ARG A 390 27.29 5.82 -2.07
N ALA A 391 27.97 5.45 -0.98
CA ALA A 391 27.66 4.23 -0.23
C ALA A 391 26.24 4.31 0.37
N ALA A 392 25.93 5.40 1.10
CA ALA A 392 24.62 5.63 1.69
C ALA A 392 23.51 5.70 0.64
N GLY A 393 23.74 6.44 -0.45
CA GLY A 393 22.80 6.55 -1.57
C GLY A 393 22.52 5.23 -2.29
N THR A 394 23.47 4.29 -2.29
CA THR A 394 23.31 2.96 -2.88
C THR A 394 22.64 2.00 -1.89
N LEU A 395 23.13 1.96 -0.64
CA LEU A 395 22.66 1.02 0.38
C LEU A 395 21.28 1.36 0.93
N ILE A 396 20.81 2.62 0.84
CA ILE A 396 19.47 2.98 1.34
C ILE A 396 18.35 2.17 0.66
N TRP A 397 18.57 1.71 -0.58
CA TRP A 397 17.61 0.86 -1.27
C TRP A 397 17.34 -0.46 -0.55
N SER A 398 18.27 -0.96 0.28
CA SER A 398 18.05 -2.13 1.12
C SER A 398 17.10 -1.87 2.29
N ILE A 399 16.81 -0.62 2.63
CA ILE A 399 15.88 -0.25 3.72
C ILE A 399 14.42 -0.18 3.22
N ALA A 400 14.20 -0.01 1.91
CA ALA A 400 12.86 0.07 1.34
C ALA A 400 11.97 -1.15 1.67
N PRO A 401 12.44 -2.43 1.59
CA PRO A 401 11.64 -3.58 2.01
C PRO A 401 11.23 -3.56 3.48
N ILE A 402 12.11 -3.06 4.37
CA ILE A 402 11.82 -2.93 5.81
C ILE A 402 10.67 -1.95 6.00
N THR A 403 10.71 -0.83 5.28
CA THR A 403 9.65 0.19 5.31
C THR A 403 8.31 -0.39 4.88
N LEU A 404 8.28 -1.11 3.75
CA LEU A 404 7.05 -1.73 3.25
C LEU A 404 6.53 -2.83 4.21
N ALA A 405 7.42 -3.70 4.70
CA ALA A 405 7.05 -4.78 5.61
C ALA A 405 6.51 -4.28 6.95
N TYR A 406 7.13 -3.25 7.52
CA TYR A 406 6.66 -2.63 8.75
C TYR A 406 5.31 -1.95 8.53
N HIS A 407 5.14 -1.23 7.41
CA HIS A 407 3.86 -0.62 7.04
C HIS A 407 2.74 -1.67 6.90
N VAL A 408 3.04 -2.81 6.24
CA VAL A 408 2.10 -3.95 6.16
C VAL A 408 1.75 -4.47 7.54
N ALA A 409 2.76 -4.79 8.36
CA ALA A 409 2.55 -5.37 9.68
C ALA A 409 1.77 -4.43 10.60
N HIS A 410 2.08 -3.13 10.57
CA HIS A 410 1.46 -2.14 11.43
C HIS A 410 0.00 -1.86 11.07
N TYR A 411 -0.31 -1.73 9.77
CA TYR A 411 -1.64 -1.29 9.32
C TYR A 411 -2.58 -2.39 8.83
N LEU A 412 -2.18 -3.67 8.86
CA LEU A 412 -3.00 -4.78 8.36
C LEU A 412 -4.40 -4.81 8.98
N ILE A 413 -4.50 -4.68 10.31
CA ILE A 413 -5.78 -4.72 11.03
C ILE A 413 -6.65 -3.52 10.66
N ALA A 414 -6.04 -2.32 10.63
CA ALA A 414 -6.73 -1.10 10.23
C ALA A 414 -7.29 -1.21 8.81
N LEU A 415 -6.53 -1.78 7.86
CA LEU A 415 -6.99 -2.01 6.50
C LEU A 415 -8.19 -2.98 6.44
N LEU A 416 -8.14 -4.09 7.18
CA LEU A 416 -9.20 -5.10 7.18
C LEU A 416 -10.51 -4.58 7.78
N VAL A 417 -10.44 -3.73 8.81
CA VAL A 417 -11.62 -3.17 9.47
C VAL A 417 -12.10 -1.91 8.74
N ASN A 418 -11.24 -0.90 8.61
CA ASN A 418 -11.61 0.39 8.02
C ASN A 418 -11.83 0.28 6.51
N GLY A 419 -11.29 -0.75 5.84
CA GLY A 419 -11.63 -1.04 4.45
C GLY A 419 -13.10 -1.39 4.26
N GLN A 420 -13.74 -2.04 5.24
CA GLN A 420 -15.18 -2.32 5.21
C GLN A 420 -15.98 -1.02 5.35
N TYR A 421 -15.62 -0.16 6.31
CA TYR A 421 -16.19 1.17 6.45
C TYR A 421 -16.03 1.99 5.16
N ALA A 422 -14.86 1.96 4.53
CA ALA A 422 -14.58 2.69 3.30
C ALA A 422 -15.52 2.27 2.16
N LEU A 423 -15.75 0.97 2.01
CA LEU A 423 -16.69 0.44 1.00
C LEU A 423 -18.13 0.89 1.25
N ALA A 424 -18.57 0.97 2.51
CA ALA A 424 -19.90 1.46 2.85
C ALA A 424 -20.02 2.98 2.62
N ALA A 425 -19.06 3.77 3.12
CA ALA A 425 -19.07 5.23 3.05
C ALA A 425 -18.97 5.77 1.61
N ILE A 426 -18.30 5.07 0.69
CA ILE A 426 -18.24 5.46 -0.73
C ILE A 426 -19.60 5.31 -1.43
N SER A 427 -20.49 4.42 -0.95
CA SER A 427 -21.86 4.27 -1.50
C SER A 427 -22.81 5.36 -1.05
N ASP A 428 -22.58 6.02 0.08
CA ASP A 428 -23.35 7.17 0.56
C ASP A 428 -22.44 8.35 0.97
N PRO A 429 -21.72 8.97 0.02
CA PRO A 429 -20.63 9.89 0.34
C PRO A 429 -21.08 11.18 1.06
N PHE A 430 -22.36 11.54 0.95
CA PHE A 430 -22.93 12.72 1.61
C PHE A 430 -23.88 12.37 2.77
N SER A 431 -23.98 11.10 3.14
CA SER A 431 -24.88 10.61 4.20
C SER A 431 -26.34 11.01 3.98
N ARG A 432 -26.82 10.86 2.74
CA ARG A 432 -28.19 11.23 2.29
C ARG A 432 -29.10 10.01 2.12
N GLY A 433 -28.66 8.82 2.53
CA GLY A 433 -29.34 7.56 2.27
C GLY A 433 -29.16 7.09 0.83
N TRP A 434 -28.07 7.50 0.15
CA TRP A 434 -27.74 6.97 -1.17
C TRP A 434 -27.17 5.56 -1.06
N ASN A 435 -27.19 4.82 -2.18
CA ASN A 435 -26.54 3.52 -2.27
C ASN A 435 -25.96 3.32 -3.67
N LEU A 436 -24.95 4.13 -4.01
CA LEU A 436 -24.41 4.23 -5.37
C LEU A 436 -23.83 2.90 -5.90
N PHE A 437 -23.26 2.07 -5.03
CA PHE A 437 -22.62 0.80 -5.39
C PHE A 437 -23.25 -0.42 -4.72
N GLY A 438 -24.39 -0.26 -4.03
CA GLY A 438 -25.06 -1.37 -3.33
C GLY A 438 -24.42 -1.77 -1.99
N THR A 439 -23.43 -1.02 -1.50
CA THR A 439 -22.63 -1.38 -0.31
C THR A 439 -22.93 -0.53 0.92
N ALA A 440 -23.85 0.44 0.85
CA ALA A 440 -24.13 1.35 1.97
C ALA A 440 -24.58 0.61 3.25
N ASP A 441 -25.35 -0.47 3.09
CA ASP A 441 -25.92 -1.26 4.20
C ASP A 441 -25.05 -2.47 4.59
N ASN A 442 -23.77 -2.50 4.17
CA ASN A 442 -22.88 -3.59 4.51
C ASN A 442 -22.65 -3.66 6.02
N TYR A 443 -22.95 -4.81 6.62
CA TYR A 443 -22.62 -5.08 8.01
C TYR A 443 -21.11 -5.13 8.21
N ILE A 444 -20.62 -4.35 9.16
CA ILE A 444 -19.19 -4.25 9.43
C ILE A 444 -18.80 -5.32 10.43
N SER A 445 -17.98 -6.26 9.97
CA SER A 445 -17.54 -7.38 10.79
C SER A 445 -16.18 -7.08 11.41
N ALA A 446 -16.21 -6.52 12.62
CA ALA A 446 -15.03 -6.53 13.49
C ALA A 446 -14.62 -7.97 13.86
N GLY A 447 -15.55 -8.93 13.82
CA GLY A 447 -15.31 -10.35 14.11
C GLY A 447 -14.18 -10.98 13.28
N LEU A 448 -13.91 -10.46 12.07
CA LEU A 448 -12.81 -10.93 11.22
C LEU A 448 -11.43 -10.86 11.90
N VAL A 449 -11.24 -9.87 12.78
CA VAL A 449 -9.96 -9.63 13.46
C VAL A 449 -10.02 -9.98 14.96
N MET A 450 -11.12 -10.58 15.41
CA MET A 450 -11.39 -10.85 16.82
C MET A 450 -11.40 -12.35 17.09
N GLY A 451 -11.00 -12.73 18.31
CA GLY A 451 -10.93 -14.12 18.74
C GLY A 451 -9.52 -14.73 18.69
N PRO A 452 -9.28 -15.85 19.39
CA PRO A 452 -7.93 -16.42 19.50
C PRO A 452 -7.35 -16.87 18.16
N GLY A 453 -8.18 -17.45 17.28
CA GLY A 453 -7.74 -17.91 15.97
C GLY A 453 -7.33 -16.77 15.05
N ALA A 454 -8.16 -15.72 14.95
CA ALA A 454 -7.85 -14.54 14.15
C ALA A 454 -6.59 -13.82 14.65
N ALA A 455 -6.48 -13.63 15.96
CA ALA A 455 -5.29 -13.02 16.57
C ALA A 455 -4.01 -13.83 16.31
N TRP A 456 -4.06 -15.16 16.36
CA TRP A 456 -2.93 -16.01 16.00
C TRP A 456 -2.55 -15.87 14.51
N VAL A 457 -3.51 -15.89 13.60
CA VAL A 457 -3.25 -15.72 12.16
C VAL A 457 -2.66 -14.35 11.86
N LEU A 458 -3.28 -13.29 12.37
CA LEU A 458 -2.82 -11.91 12.18
C LEU A 458 -1.40 -11.73 12.72
N TRP A 459 -1.13 -12.22 13.94
CA TRP A 459 0.19 -12.17 14.53
C TRP A 459 1.26 -12.81 13.63
N ASN A 460 0.99 -14.04 13.14
CA ASN A 460 1.96 -14.75 12.30
C ASN A 460 2.12 -14.09 10.92
N LEU A 461 1.06 -13.51 10.35
CA LEU A 461 1.16 -12.72 9.12
C LEU A 461 1.99 -11.45 9.31
N GLN A 462 1.75 -10.70 10.39
CA GLN A 462 2.49 -9.48 10.71
C GLN A 462 3.96 -9.76 11.02
N ALA A 463 4.24 -10.73 11.90
CA ALA A 463 5.60 -11.16 12.22
C ALA A 463 6.32 -11.74 10.99
N GLY A 464 5.63 -12.57 10.19
CA GLY A 464 6.15 -13.11 8.95
C GLY A 464 6.48 -12.04 7.93
N ALA A 465 5.62 -11.02 7.78
CA ALA A 465 5.89 -9.88 6.91
C ALA A 465 7.14 -9.11 7.35
N ILE A 466 7.31 -8.83 8.65
CA ILE A 466 8.50 -8.17 9.20
C ILE A 466 9.76 -8.98 8.87
N VAL A 467 9.77 -10.28 9.18
CA VAL A 467 10.95 -11.13 8.95
C VAL A 467 11.26 -11.26 7.46
N ALA A 468 10.26 -11.50 6.60
CA ALA A 468 10.45 -11.61 5.16
C ALA A 468 10.97 -10.30 4.54
N GLY A 469 10.48 -9.15 5.00
CA GLY A 469 10.98 -7.83 4.60
C GLY A 469 12.45 -7.63 4.95
N HIS A 470 12.87 -8.03 6.15
CA HIS A 470 14.27 -7.92 6.57
C HIS A 470 15.18 -8.93 5.86
N VAL A 471 14.72 -10.14 5.57
CA VAL A 471 15.47 -11.09 4.74
C VAL A 471 15.67 -10.52 3.33
N LEU A 472 14.62 -9.96 2.72
CA LEU A 472 14.75 -9.28 1.42
C LEU A 472 15.70 -8.08 1.51
N ALA A 473 15.66 -7.31 2.59
CA ALA A 473 16.59 -6.21 2.85
C ALA A 473 18.05 -6.69 2.89
N VAL A 474 18.34 -7.80 3.58
CA VAL A 474 19.68 -8.40 3.64
C VAL A 474 20.15 -8.88 2.26
N VAL A 475 19.28 -9.54 1.49
CA VAL A 475 19.57 -9.96 0.10
C VAL A 475 19.92 -8.75 -0.78
N LEU A 476 19.14 -7.68 -0.69
CA LEU A 476 19.39 -6.45 -1.45
C LEU A 476 20.64 -5.73 -0.97
N ALA A 477 20.90 -5.66 0.34
CA ALA A 477 22.12 -5.06 0.89
C ALA A 477 23.38 -5.75 0.36
N HIS A 478 23.36 -7.09 0.30
CA HIS A 478 24.45 -7.87 -0.28
C HIS A 478 24.66 -7.56 -1.75
N MET A 479 23.59 -7.64 -2.56
CA MET A 479 23.66 -7.31 -3.99
C MET A 479 24.15 -5.87 -4.25
N LEU A 480 23.78 -4.92 -3.39
CA LEU A 480 24.19 -3.52 -3.50
C LEU A 480 25.63 -3.29 -3.02
N ALA A 481 26.09 -3.99 -1.98
CA ALA A 481 27.47 -3.93 -1.51
C ALA A 481 28.46 -4.47 -2.55
N GLU A 482 28.11 -5.55 -3.26
CA GLU A 482 28.92 -6.09 -4.36
C GLU A 482 29.05 -5.11 -5.54
N ARG A 483 28.15 -4.13 -5.68
CA ARG A 483 28.26 -3.07 -6.69
C ARG A 483 29.18 -1.93 -6.25
N LEU A 484 29.41 -1.79 -4.95
CA LEU A 484 30.29 -0.77 -4.38
C LEU A 484 31.74 -1.25 -4.33
N HIS A 485 31.94 -2.53 -4.02
CA HIS A 485 33.25 -3.12 -3.74
C HIS A 485 33.52 -4.28 -4.70
N ALA A 486 34.62 -4.19 -5.47
CA ALA A 486 34.99 -5.25 -6.42
C ALA A 486 35.50 -6.52 -5.71
N ASP A 487 36.14 -6.36 -4.55
CA ASP A 487 36.56 -7.48 -3.72
C ASP A 487 35.41 -7.99 -2.86
N ARG A 488 35.19 -9.31 -2.89
CA ARG A 488 34.12 -9.98 -2.14
C ARG A 488 34.31 -9.83 -0.63
N ALA A 489 35.54 -9.94 -0.14
CA ALA A 489 35.79 -9.82 1.30
C ALA A 489 35.57 -8.39 1.80
N ALA A 490 35.93 -7.38 1.01
CA ALA A 490 35.60 -5.97 1.26
C ALA A 490 34.07 -5.74 1.25
N ALA A 491 33.36 -6.26 0.24
CA ALA A 491 31.90 -6.17 0.17
C ALA A 491 31.23 -6.76 1.42
N VAL A 492 31.62 -7.97 1.81
CA VAL A 492 31.07 -8.65 3.00
C VAL A 492 31.36 -7.90 4.29
N ARG A 493 32.59 -7.42 4.50
CA ARG A 493 32.94 -6.63 5.69
C ARG A 493 32.18 -5.30 5.75
N SER A 494 31.95 -4.66 4.59
CA SER A 494 31.27 -3.37 4.53
C SER A 494 29.81 -3.42 4.99
N GLN A 495 29.13 -4.55 4.80
CA GLN A 495 27.72 -4.69 5.16
C GLN A 495 27.49 -5.16 6.59
N VAL A 496 28.51 -5.64 7.32
CA VAL A 496 28.33 -6.18 8.69
C VAL A 496 27.63 -5.17 9.62
N PRO A 497 28.05 -3.90 9.72
CA PRO A 497 27.38 -2.96 10.62
C PRO A 497 25.94 -2.66 10.20
N LEU A 498 25.67 -2.62 8.89
CA LEU A 498 24.32 -2.41 8.37
C LEU A 498 23.41 -3.62 8.67
N THR A 499 23.91 -4.83 8.54
CA THR A 499 23.17 -6.05 8.93
C THR A 499 22.87 -6.07 10.42
N LEU A 500 23.83 -5.67 11.27
CA LEU A 500 23.58 -5.56 12.72
C LEU A 500 22.47 -4.54 13.02
N LEU A 501 22.46 -3.40 12.33
CA LEU A 501 21.38 -2.43 12.41
C LEU A 501 20.03 -3.05 11.97
N MET A 502 20.00 -3.83 10.89
CA MET A 502 18.78 -4.53 10.44
C MET A 502 18.28 -5.57 11.45
N ILE A 503 19.18 -6.32 12.10
CA ILE A 503 18.83 -7.28 13.16
C ILE A 503 18.23 -6.53 14.36
N ALA A 504 18.88 -5.44 14.80
CA ALA A 504 18.34 -4.58 15.86
C ALA A 504 16.97 -4.02 15.50
N TYR A 505 16.78 -3.61 14.23
CA TYR A 505 15.49 -3.12 13.74
C TYR A 505 14.42 -4.21 13.66
N THR A 506 14.81 -5.45 13.36
CA THR A 506 13.90 -6.62 13.38
C THR A 506 13.40 -6.87 14.79
N VAL A 507 14.32 -6.87 15.77
CA VAL A 507 13.99 -7.00 17.19
C VAL A 507 13.07 -5.87 17.62
N PHE A 508 13.40 -4.63 17.26
CA PHE A 508 12.59 -3.45 17.56
C PHE A 508 11.18 -3.53 16.94
N GLY A 509 11.06 -3.94 15.67
CA GLY A 509 9.77 -4.07 14.99
C GLY A 509 8.89 -5.17 15.60
N LEU A 510 9.45 -6.33 15.94
CA LEU A 510 8.73 -7.41 16.61
C LEU A 510 8.39 -7.07 18.07
N TRP A 511 9.25 -6.31 18.74
CA TRP A 511 8.97 -5.75 20.06
C TRP A 511 7.82 -4.75 20.00
N LEU A 512 7.82 -3.81 19.05
CA LEU A 512 6.72 -2.87 18.84
C LEU A 512 5.39 -3.57 18.55
N LEU A 513 5.42 -4.70 17.83
CA LEU A 513 4.22 -5.48 17.56
C LEU A 513 3.69 -6.22 18.82
N SER A 514 4.58 -6.66 19.72
CA SER A 514 4.22 -7.44 20.92
C SER A 514 3.95 -6.60 22.16
N THR A 515 4.50 -5.39 22.22
CA THR A 515 4.46 -4.59 23.45
C THR A 515 3.05 -4.07 23.71
N PRO A 516 2.62 -3.96 24.99
CA PRO A 516 1.34 -3.36 25.32
C PRO A 516 1.23 -1.93 24.80
N THR A 517 0.07 -1.63 24.22
CA THR A 517 -0.30 -0.29 23.74
C THR A 517 -1.45 0.29 24.57
N GLY A 518 -1.42 1.60 24.74
CA GLY A 518 -2.48 2.41 25.33
C GLY A 518 -2.78 3.56 24.39
N ALA A 519 -4.07 3.91 24.26
CA ALA A 519 -4.58 4.90 23.31
C ALA A 519 -4.64 4.46 21.83
#